data_AF-A0A353XYD8-F1
#
_entry.id   AF-A0A353XYD8-F1
#
_cell.length_a   1.000
_cell.length_b   1.000
_cell.length_c   1.000
_cell.angle_alpha   90.00
_cell.angle_beta   90.00
_cell.angle_gamma   90.00
#
_symmetry.space_group_name_H-M   'P 1'
#
loop_
_entity.id
_entity.type
_entity.pdbx_description
1 polymer ?
#
loop_
_entity_poly.entity_id
_entity_poly.type
_entity_poly.pdbx_seq_one_letter_code
_entity_poly.pdbx_strand_id
1 'polypeptide(L)' 'FVICDRDDYQWSKQLMKEHQLHQRCEVLFSTAYGQLQATELAEWIVEDRLPVRFQIQLHKLLWGEKPGV' A
#
# COMPACT_ATOMS: atom_id res chain seq x y z
N PHE A 1 3.14 4.83 -0.86
CA PHE A 1 2.17 4.65 -1.94
C PHE A 1 0.81 4.29 -1.34
N VAL A 2 -0.24 4.96 -1.82
CA VAL A 2 -1.63 4.60 -1.54
C VAL A 2 -2.14 3.94 -2.80
N ILE A 3 -2.66 2.72 -2.68
CA ILE A 3 -3.02 1.84 -3.80
C ILE A 3 -4.55 1.72 -3.85
N CYS A 4 -5.14 2.10 -4.97
CA CYS A 4 -6.58 2.04 -5.20
C CYS A 4 -7.00 0.78 -5.98
N ASP A 5 -6.13 0.29 -6.87
CA ASP A 5 -6.38 -0.87 -7.72
C ASP A 5 -5.09 -1.59 -8.14
N ARG A 6 -5.21 -2.56 -9.06
CA ARG A 6 -4.09 -3.37 -9.54
C ARG A 6 -3.11 -2.57 -10.42
N ASP A 7 -3.59 -1.56 -11.15
CA ASP A 7 -2.74 -0.77 -12.04
C ASP A 7 -1.87 0.18 -11.22
N ASP A 8 -2.43 0.82 -10.18
CA ASP A 8 -1.68 1.58 -9.18
C ASP A 8 -0.58 0.75 -8.52
N TYR A 9 -0.90 -0.51 -8.20
CA TYR A 9 0.06 -1.45 -7.60
C TYR A 9 1.23 -1.73 -8.56
N GLN A 10 0.96 -2.06 -9.82
CA GLN A 10 2.01 -2.33 -10.80
C GLN A 10 2.88 -1.11 -11.06
N TRP A 11 2.26 0.06 -11.21
CA TRP A 11 2.98 1.32 -11.41
C TRP A 11 3.88 1.66 -10.21
N SER A 12 3.34 1.57 -8.99
CA SER A 12 4.08 1.85 -7.76
C SER A 12 5.26 0.87 -7.57
N LYS A 13 5.05 -0.42 -7.86
CA LYS A 13 6.09 -1.45 -7.87
C LYS A 13 7.19 -1.15 -8.88
N GLN A 14 6.82 -0.75 -10.10
CA GLN A 14 7.77 -0.38 -11.15
C GLN A 14 8.62 0.83 -10.72
N LEU A 15 7.99 1.90 -10.25
CA LEU A 15 8.68 3.11 -9.80
C LEU A 15 9.63 2.84 -8.64
N MET A 16 9.19 2.02 -7.67
CA MET A 16 10.02 1.59 -6.54
C MET A 16 11.27 0.85 -7.00
N LYS A 17 11.13 -0.04 -8.01
CA LYS A 17 12.24 -0.82 -8.55
C LYS A 17 13.18 0.05 -9.38
N GLU A 18 12.64 0.89 -10.26
CA GLU A 18 13.39 1.79 -11.15
C GLU A 18 14.31 2.72 -10.35
N HIS A 19 13.81 3.33 -9.28
CA HIS A 19 14.58 4.23 -8.44
C HIS A 19 15.26 3.54 -7.25
N GLN A 20 15.17 2.21 -7.15
CA GLN A 20 15.73 1.41 -6.06
C GLN A 20 15.33 1.96 -4.67
N LEU A 21 14.09 2.42 -4.53
CA LEU A 21 13.65 3.15 -3.32
C LEU A 21 13.80 2.29 -2.06
N HIS A 22 13.50 1.00 -2.17
CA HIS A 22 13.64 0.01 -1.10
C HIS A 22 15.07 -0.15 -0.55
N GLN A 23 16.10 0.31 -1.28
CA GLN A 23 17.49 0.29 -0.83
C GLN A 23 17.90 1.59 -0.13
N ARG A 24 17.09 2.64 -0.29
CA ARG A 24 17.36 3.99 0.21
C ARG A 24 16.53 4.33 1.44
N CYS A 25 15.31 3.82 1.50
CA CYS A 25 14.40 4.03 2.60
C CYS A 25 13.35 2.91 2.68
N GLU A 26 12.61 2.90 3.79
CA GLU A 26 11.44 2.06 3.92
C GLU A 26 10.31 2.58 3.02
N VAL A 27 9.80 1.71 2.16
CA VAL A 27 8.73 2.03 1.24
C VAL A 27 7.42 1.51 1.79
N LEU A 28 6.48 2.42 2.04
CA LEU A 28 5.16 2.10 2.59
C LEU A 28 4.16 1.85 1.46
N PHE A 29 3.42 0.75 1.54
CA PHE A 29 2.27 0.45 0.68
C PHE A 29 1.03 0.37 1.58
N SER A 30 -0.02 1.08 1.19
CA SER A 30 -1.28 1.11 1.92
C SER A 30 -2.47 1.10 0.98
N THR A 31 -3.58 0.51 1.40
CA THR A 31 -4.83 0.53 0.63
C THR A 31 -5.55 1.85 0.76
N ALA A 32 -6.13 2.33 -0.33
CA ALA A 32 -7.18 3.35 -0.26
C ALA A 32 -8.43 2.77 0.40
N TYR A 33 -8.85 3.38 1.52
CA TYR A 33 -10.02 2.92 2.27
C TYR A 33 -11.28 2.89 1.40
N GLY A 34 -12.00 1.77 1.42
CA GLY A 34 -13.24 1.58 0.66
C GLY A 34 -13.06 1.31 -0.84
N GLN A 35 -11.83 1.34 -1.37
CA GLN A 35 -11.56 1.07 -2.80
C GLN A 35 -10.87 -0.28 -3.02
N LEU A 36 -9.86 -0.59 -2.21
CA LEU A 36 -9.13 -1.87 -2.26
C LEU A 36 -9.19 -2.57 -0.91
N GLN A 37 -9.45 -3.88 -0.93
CA GLN A 37 -9.41 -4.67 0.30
C GLN A 37 -7.96 -4.83 0.78
N ALA A 38 -7.74 -4.65 2.08
CA ALA A 38 -6.42 -4.80 2.70
C ALA A 38 -5.81 -6.18 2.47
N THR A 39 -6.64 -7.22 2.48
CA THR A 39 -6.23 -8.61 2.21
C THR A 39 -5.72 -8.78 0.79
N GLU A 40 -6.41 -8.19 -0.19
CA GLU A 40 -6.04 -8.28 -1.61
C GLU A 40 -4.68 -7.62 -1.87
N LEU A 41 -4.43 -6.43 -1.32
CA LEU A 41 -3.10 -5.80 -1.43
C LEU A 41 -2.02 -6.62 -0.72
N ALA A 42 -2.32 -7.20 0.45
CA ALA A 42 -1.38 -8.03 1.18
C ALA A 42 -1.00 -9.29 0.38
N GLU A 43 -1.97 -9.95 -0.26
CA GLU A 43 -1.75 -11.10 -1.14
C GLU A 43 -0.80 -10.73 -2.29
N TRP A 44 -1.04 -9.60 -2.97
CA TRP A 44 -0.18 -9.16 -4.07
C TRP A 44 1.27 -8.91 -3.63
N ILE A 45 1.45 -8.26 -2.47
CA ILE A 45 2.78 -8.00 -1.89
C ILE A 45 3.51 -9.32 -1.57
N VAL A 46 2.79 -10.30 -1.03
CA VAL A 46 3.34 -11.63 -0.68
C VAL A 46 3.70 -12.41 -1.94
N GLU A 47 2.80 -12.47 -2.93
CA GLU A 47 3.01 -13.13 -4.22
C GLU A 47 4.28 -12.61 -4.92
N ASP A 48 4.43 -11.29 -4.96
CA ASP A 48 5.58 -10.65 -5.61
C ASP A 48 6.83 -10.58 -4.73
N ARG A 49 6.74 -10.98 -3.46
CA ARG A 49 7.80 -10.82 -2.44
C ARG A 49 8.34 -9.39 -2.41
N LEU A 50 7.44 -8.42 -2.48
CA LEU A 50 7.79 -7.02 -2.65
C LEU A 50 8.42 -6.47 -1.35
N PRO A 51 9.64 -5.88 -1.40
CA PRO A 51 10.34 -5.38 -0.22
C PRO A 51 9.75 -4.03 0.26
N VAL A 52 8.50 -4.06 0.70
CA VAL A 52 7.74 -2.90 1.19
C VAL A 52 7.18 -3.20 2.56
N ARG A 53 6.94 -2.15 3.35
CA ARG A 53 6.14 -2.26 4.56
C ARG A 53 4.68 -2.03 4.20
N PHE A 54 3.86 -3.05 4.44
CA PHE A 54 2.42 -2.93 4.34
C PHE A 54 1.85 -2.17 5.54
N GLN A 55 0.95 -1.24 5.27
CA GLN A 55 0.28 -0.43 6.29
C GLN A 55 -1.20 -0.25 5.95
N ILE A 56 -2.06 -0.36 6.95
CA ILE A 56 -3.47 0.01 6.83
C ILE A 56 -3.71 1.38 7.47
N GLN A 57 -4.72 2.10 6.96
CA GLN A 57 -5.20 3.33 7.59
C GLN A 57 -5.97 2.99 8.87
N LEU A 58 -5.25 2.74 9.97
CA LEU A 58 -5.81 2.25 11.23
C LEU A 58 -6.93 3.18 11.76
N HIS A 59 -6.78 4.48 11.59
CA HIS A 59 -7.82 5.44 12.01
C HIS A 59 -9.14 5.25 11.24
N LYS A 60 -9.09 4.92 9.94
CA LYS A 60 -10.30 4.61 9.16
C LYS A 60 -10.93 3.30 9.62
N LEU A 61 -10.13 2.32 10.03
CA LEU A 61 -10.64 1.06 10.58
C LEU A 61 -11.29 1.26 11.96
N LEU A 62 -10.71 2.09 12.81
CA LEU A 62 -11.19 2.32 14.18
C LEU A 62 -12.37 3.31 14.26
N TRP A 63 -12.33 4.37 13.47
CA TRP A 63 -13.27 5.51 13.59
C TRP A 63 -13.95 5.89 12.27
N GLY A 64 -13.75 5.14 11.19
CA GLY A 64 -14.32 5.45 9.88
C GLY A 64 -13.80 6.79 9.35
N GLU A 65 -14.65 7.54 8.64
CA GLU A 65 -14.26 8.79 8.00
C GLU A 65 -14.38 10.03 8.91
N LYS A 66 -14.40 9.82 10.23
CA LYS A 66 -14.58 10.92 11.17
C LYS A 66 -13.35 11.85 11.16
N PRO A 67 -13.51 13.16 10.94
CA PRO A 67 -12.40 14.11 11.05
C PRO A 67 -12.04 14.36 12.52
N GLY A 68 -10.74 14.54 12.81
CA GLY A 68 -10.25 14.97 14.13
C GLY A 68 -10.14 13.89 15.21
N VAL A 69 -9.98 12.61 14.83
CA VAL A 69 -9.80 11.45 15.73
C VAL A 69 -8.51 10.71 15.44
#